data_AF-A0A937K5D5-F1
#
_entry.id   AF-A0A937K5D5-F1
#
_cell.length_a   1.000
_cell.length_b   1.000
_cell.length_c   1.000
_cell.angle_alpha   90.00
_cell.angle_beta   90.00
_cell.angle_gamma   90.00
#
_symmetry.space_group_name_H-M   'P 1'
#
loop_
_entity.id
_entity.type
_entity.pdbx_description
1 polymer ?
#
loop_
_entity_poly.entity_id
_entity_poly.type
_entity_poly.pdbx_seq_one_letter_code
_entity_poly.pdbx_strand_id
1 'polypeptide(L)'
;MNISCDIILDLIPLVNDRVASEDSIKLVAEHIKGCESCKLEFESHTLPIRTELDDKKVVSSIKKKLFFAMSALLLIGAFIGMALNKNSHSNFMPAIIVVLGIAFVGIMIFKFDLKGDRNMKSFFVGKAIGTIIIFAILGIYLLIKYVLNLF
;
A
#
# COMPACT_ATOMS: atom_id res chain seq x y z
N MET A 1 -5.29 -45.03 22.80
CA MET A 1 -6.38 -44.89 21.79
C MET A 1 -6.03 -45.75 20.58
N ASN A 2 -6.96 -46.53 20.04
CA ASN A 2 -6.69 -47.53 18.99
C ASN A 2 -7.11 -47.01 17.60
N ILE A 3 -6.49 -45.92 17.15
CA ILE A 3 -6.72 -45.32 15.82
C ILE A 3 -5.44 -45.48 15.01
N SER A 4 -5.57 -45.84 13.73
CA SER A 4 -4.41 -46.03 12.85
C SER A 4 -3.62 -44.74 12.71
N CYS A 5 -2.29 -44.85 12.71
CA CYS A 5 -1.40 -43.75 12.40
C CYS A 5 -1.72 -43.13 11.03
N ASP A 6 -2.15 -43.94 10.05
CA ASP A 6 -2.48 -43.44 8.70
C ASP A 6 -3.60 -42.39 8.73
N ILE A 7 -4.64 -42.63 9.53
CA ILE A 7 -5.76 -41.68 9.70
C ILE A 7 -5.25 -40.39 10.34
N ILE A 8 -4.32 -40.48 11.29
CA ILE A 8 -3.75 -39.32 11.95
C ILE A 8 -2.88 -38.53 10.98
N LEU A 9 -2.06 -39.20 10.19
CA LEU A 9 -1.22 -38.59 9.15
C LEU A 9 -2.07 -37.84 8.11
N ASP A 10 -3.21 -38.40 7.70
CA ASP A 10 -4.14 -37.72 6.78
C ASP A 10 -4.79 -36.47 7.42
N LEU A 11 -5.01 -36.49 8.74
CA LEU A 11 -5.64 -35.37 9.47
C LEU A 11 -4.65 -34.25 9.82
N ILE A 12 -3.35 -34.54 9.98
CA ILE A 12 -2.33 -33.56 10.36
C ILE A 12 -2.33 -32.31 9.44
N PRO A 13 -2.34 -32.44 8.10
CA PRO A 13 -2.44 -31.29 7.19
C PRO A 13 -3.70 -30.45 7.43
N LEU A 14 -4.86 -31.10 7.61
CA LEU A 14 -6.14 -30.41 7.82
C LEU A 14 -6.20 -29.66 9.16
N VAL A 15 -5.55 -30.22 10.21
CA VAL A 15 -5.41 -29.57 11.51
C VAL A 15 -4.48 -28.37 11.41
N ASN A 16 -3.35 -28.49 10.68
CA ASN A 16 -2.41 -27.39 10.48
C ASN A 16 -2.99 -26.24 9.65
N ASP A 17 -3.80 -26.56 8.64
CA ASP A 17 -4.51 -25.59 7.81
C ASP A 17 -5.73 -24.95 8.51
N ARG A 18 -6.03 -25.35 9.75
CA ARG A 18 -7.17 -24.87 10.57
C ARG A 18 -8.55 -25.07 9.91
N VAL A 19 -8.69 -26.10 9.09
CA VAL A 19 -9.95 -26.46 8.43
C VAL A 19 -10.60 -27.71 9.02
N ALA A 20 -9.91 -28.42 9.91
CA ALA A 20 -10.43 -29.59 10.61
C ALA A 20 -11.50 -29.23 11.65
N SER A 21 -12.45 -30.14 11.87
CA SER A 21 -13.44 -30.02 12.94
C SER A 21 -12.79 -30.13 14.33
N GLU A 22 -13.45 -29.59 15.37
CA GLU A 22 -12.94 -29.66 16.74
C GLU A 22 -12.69 -31.09 17.23
N ASP A 23 -13.53 -32.04 16.81
CA ASP A 23 -13.38 -33.46 17.16
C ASP A 23 -12.12 -34.05 16.53
N SER A 24 -11.83 -33.69 15.28
CA SER A 24 -10.61 -34.13 14.58
C SER A 24 -9.35 -33.55 15.23
N ILE A 25 -9.39 -32.30 15.67
CA ILE A 25 -8.28 -31.63 16.38
C ILE A 25 -7.99 -32.34 17.70
N LYS A 26 -9.02 -32.63 18.50
CA LYS A 26 -8.87 -33.35 19.78
C LYS A 26 -8.32 -34.76 19.57
N LEU A 27 -8.78 -35.45 18.54
CA LEU A 27 -8.37 -36.81 18.18
C LEU A 27 -6.88 -36.87 17.80
N VAL A 28 -6.39 -35.94 16.97
CA VAL A 28 -4.96 -35.84 16.65
C VAL A 28 -4.16 -35.49 17.92
N ALA A 29 -4.61 -34.52 18.72
CA ALA A 29 -3.93 -34.09 19.94
C ALA A 29 -3.83 -35.19 21.01
N GLU A 30 -4.81 -36.09 21.10
CA GLU A 30 -4.75 -37.24 22.01
C GLU A 30 -3.81 -38.33 21.48
N HIS A 31 -3.80 -38.58 20.16
CA HIS A 31 -2.95 -39.60 19.56
C HIS A 31 -1.45 -39.27 19.66
N ILE A 32 -1.06 -38.03 19.34
CA ILE A 32 0.37 -37.61 19.36
C ILE A 32 0.98 -37.60 20.76
N LYS A 33 0.17 -37.63 21.83
CA LYS A 33 0.68 -37.80 23.21
C LYS A 33 1.25 -39.19 23.46
N GLY A 34 0.75 -40.20 22.74
CA GLY A 34 1.15 -41.60 22.89
C GLY A 34 1.90 -42.19 21.70
N CYS A 35 2.07 -41.43 20.62
CA CYS A 35 2.67 -41.89 19.37
C CYS A 35 3.76 -40.91 18.91
N GLU A 36 5.02 -41.33 19.02
CA GLU A 36 6.17 -40.49 18.72
C GLU A 36 6.35 -40.24 17.21
N SER A 37 5.99 -41.20 16.36
CA SER A 37 6.03 -41.02 14.89
C SER A 37 5.07 -39.94 14.42
N CYS A 38 3.82 -39.98 14.87
CA CYS A 38 2.82 -38.97 14.52
C CYS A 38 3.14 -37.60 15.12
N LYS A 39 3.78 -37.57 16.30
CA LYS A 39 4.24 -36.32 16.91
C LYS A 39 5.34 -35.66 16.06
N LEU A 40 6.32 -36.44 15.62
CA LEU A 40 7.39 -35.93 14.75
C LEU A 40 6.83 -35.36 13.44
N GLU A 41 5.83 -36.02 12.83
CA GLU A 41 5.19 -35.50 11.61
C GLU A 41 4.34 -34.25 11.88
N PHE A 42 3.63 -34.20 13.00
CA PHE A 42 2.89 -32.99 13.38
C PHE A 42 3.85 -31.79 13.55
N GLU A 43 5.01 -32.02 14.18
CA GLU A 43 6.05 -31.00 14.36
C GLU A 43 6.77 -30.64 13.05
N SER A 44 6.97 -31.62 12.14
CA SER A 44 7.59 -31.41 10.82
C SER A 44 6.70 -30.52 9.94
N HIS A 45 5.38 -30.69 10.00
CA HIS A 45 4.41 -29.87 9.28
C HIS A 45 4.12 -28.52 9.95
N THR A 46 4.55 -28.31 11.21
CA THR A 46 4.68 -26.96 11.81
C THR A 46 5.96 -26.22 11.40
N LEU A 47 6.62 -26.63 10.31
CA LEU A 47 7.42 -25.68 9.53
C LEU A 47 6.57 -24.43 9.29
N PRO A 48 7.11 -23.22 9.51
CA PRO A 48 6.31 -22.03 9.50
C PRO A 48 5.62 -21.99 8.15
N ILE A 49 4.30 -22.22 8.16
CA ILE A 49 3.40 -21.83 7.07
C ILE A 49 3.94 -20.49 6.66
N ARG A 50 4.49 -20.44 5.42
CA ARG A 50 5.04 -19.23 4.83
C ARG A 50 4.07 -18.15 5.23
N THR A 51 4.54 -17.30 6.16
CA THR A 51 3.72 -16.25 6.77
C THR A 51 2.88 -15.71 5.66
N GLU A 52 1.54 -15.85 5.79
CA GLU A 52 0.60 -15.36 4.79
C GLU A 52 1.24 -14.13 4.17
N LEU A 53 1.72 -14.26 2.93
CA LEU A 53 2.20 -13.08 2.24
C LEU A 53 1.00 -12.17 2.35
N ASP A 54 1.15 -11.08 3.10
CA ASP A 54 0.07 -10.18 3.39
C ASP A 54 -0.35 -9.64 2.03
N ASP A 55 -1.29 -10.34 1.38
CA ASP A 55 -1.65 -10.13 -0.02
C ASP A 55 -2.18 -8.71 -0.16
N LYS A 56 -2.71 -8.16 0.93
CA LYS A 56 -3.08 -6.75 1.04
C LYS A 56 -1.87 -5.83 0.96
N LYS A 57 -0.72 -6.16 1.57
CA LYS A 57 0.55 -5.42 1.41
C LYS A 57 1.12 -5.51 -0.01
N VAL A 58 1.10 -6.70 -0.63
CA VAL A 58 1.63 -6.86 -2.00
C VAL A 58 0.75 -6.11 -3.00
N VAL A 59 -0.58 -6.29 -2.94
CA VAL A 59 -1.54 -5.61 -3.82
C VAL A 59 -1.53 -4.10 -3.60
N SER A 60 -1.43 -3.62 -2.35
CA SER A 60 -1.36 -2.18 -2.09
C SER A 60 -0.06 -1.57 -2.60
N SER A 61 1.07 -2.29 -2.54
CA SER A 61 2.35 -1.83 -3.09
C SER A 61 2.32 -1.74 -4.62
N ILE A 62 1.66 -2.67 -5.29
CA ILE A 62 1.49 -2.66 -6.76
C ILE A 62 0.56 -1.50 -7.17
N LYS A 63 -0.58 -1.35 -6.50
CA LYS A 63 -1.53 -0.23 -6.77
C LYS A 63 -0.88 1.13 -6.58
N LYS A 64 0.01 1.29 -5.58
CA LYS A 64 0.83 2.50 -5.40
C LYS A 64 1.65 2.79 -6.65
N LYS A 65 2.50 1.85 -7.06
CA LYS A 65 3.41 2.03 -8.20
C LYS A 65 2.65 2.40 -9.48
N LEU A 66 1.52 1.74 -9.74
CA LEU A 66 0.68 2.03 -10.89
C LEU A 66 0.06 3.43 -10.83
N PHE A 67 -0.46 3.83 -9.67
CA PHE A 67 -1.04 5.15 -9.46
C PHE A 67 -0.01 6.28 -9.67
N PHE A 68 1.20 6.12 -9.14
CA PHE A 68 2.30 7.07 -9.36
C PHE A 68 2.69 7.16 -10.84
N ALA A 69 2.78 6.03 -11.54
CA ALA A 69 3.11 6.00 -12.97
C ALA A 69 2.04 6.71 -13.81
N MET A 70 0.75 6.45 -13.57
CA MET A 70 -0.34 7.13 -14.27
C MET A 70 -0.36 8.64 -13.98
N SER A 71 -0.13 9.03 -12.73
CA SER A 71 -0.07 10.44 -12.34
C SER A 71 1.11 11.17 -13.00
N ALA A 72 2.28 10.54 -13.09
CA ALA A 72 3.43 11.12 -13.78
C ALA A 72 3.15 11.30 -15.27
N LEU A 73 2.52 10.32 -15.92
CA LEU A 73 2.15 10.40 -17.33
C LEU A 73 1.19 11.56 -17.62
N LEU A 74 0.19 11.78 -16.75
CA LEU A 74 -0.73 12.91 -16.85
C LEU A 74 -0.03 14.27 -16.71
N LEU A 75 0.90 14.40 -15.75
CA LEU A 75 1.68 15.63 -15.57
C LEU A 75 2.57 15.93 -16.77
N ILE A 76 3.24 14.91 -17.31
CA ILE A 76 4.06 15.03 -18.52
C ILE A 76 3.18 15.47 -19.70
N GLY A 77 2.02 14.83 -19.89
CA GLY A 77 1.07 15.21 -20.93
C GLY A 77 0.56 16.64 -20.80
N ALA A 78 0.24 17.09 -19.59
CA ALA A 78 -0.18 18.46 -19.32
C ALA A 78 0.95 19.47 -19.60
N PHE A 79 2.18 19.15 -19.22
CA PHE A 79 3.34 20.01 -19.46
C PHE A 79 3.64 20.15 -20.96
N ILE A 80 3.61 19.04 -21.71
CA ILE A 80 3.77 19.04 -23.17
C ILE A 80 2.64 19.83 -23.83
N GLY A 81 1.39 19.61 -23.43
CA GLY A 81 0.24 20.34 -23.97
C GLY A 81 0.36 21.86 -23.76
N MET A 82 0.88 22.28 -22.61
CA MET A 82 1.16 23.68 -22.33
C MET A 82 2.31 24.25 -23.17
N ALA A 83 3.39 23.47 -23.36
CA ALA A 83 4.54 23.89 -24.16
C ALA A 83 4.21 24.08 -25.65
N LEU A 84 3.25 23.30 -26.18
CA LEU A 84 2.82 23.40 -27.58
C LEU A 84 1.79 24.51 -27.82
N ASN A 85 1.16 25.06 -26.77
CA ASN A 85 0.12 26.08 -26.90
C ASN A 85 0.71 27.49 -27.10
N LYS A 86 0.97 27.87 -28.36
CA LYS A 86 1.59 29.15 -28.75
C LYS A 86 0.64 30.36 -28.79
N ASN A 87 -0.68 30.19 -28.65
CA ASN A 87 -1.66 31.25 -28.96
C ASN A 87 -2.40 31.86 -27.76
N SER A 88 -2.06 31.48 -26.52
CA SER A 88 -2.81 31.96 -25.35
C SER A 88 -2.21 33.26 -24.80
N HIS A 89 -2.78 34.41 -25.20
CA HIS A 89 -2.58 35.65 -24.45
C HIS A 89 -3.12 35.48 -23.01
N SER A 90 -2.27 35.84 -22.05
CA SER A 90 -2.32 35.53 -20.61
C SER A 90 -1.89 34.10 -20.23
N ASN A 91 -0.68 34.03 -19.68
CA ASN A 91 -0.02 32.84 -19.16
C ASN A 91 -0.66 32.27 -17.87
N PHE A 92 -1.86 32.73 -17.49
CA PHE A 92 -2.42 32.51 -16.15
C PHE A 92 -3.22 31.21 -16.04
N MET A 93 -4.11 30.94 -17.00
CA MET A 93 -4.91 29.71 -17.03
C MET A 93 -4.07 28.42 -17.10
N PRO A 94 -3.12 28.29 -18.04
CA PRO A 94 -2.26 27.12 -18.06
C PRO A 94 -1.46 26.98 -16.76
N ALA A 95 -0.86 28.05 -16.23
CA ALA A 95 -0.10 28.01 -14.99
C ALA A 95 -0.93 27.53 -13.78
N ILE A 96 -2.18 27.97 -13.66
CA ILE A 96 -3.10 27.51 -12.60
C ILE A 96 -3.38 26.01 -12.72
N ILE A 97 -3.65 25.51 -13.92
CA ILE A 97 -3.95 24.09 -14.13
C ILE A 97 -2.76 23.21 -13.72
N VAL A 98 -1.53 23.64 -14.01
CA VAL A 98 -0.33 22.92 -13.56
C VAL A 98 -0.15 23.01 -12.04
N VAL A 99 -0.33 24.18 -11.44
CA VAL A 99 -0.21 24.33 -9.98
C VAL A 99 -1.25 23.47 -9.25
N LEU A 100 -2.50 23.48 -9.71
CA LEU A 100 -3.57 22.65 -9.16
C LEU A 100 -3.32 21.15 -9.39
N GLY A 101 -2.79 20.77 -10.55
CA GLY A 101 -2.40 19.40 -10.85
C GLY A 101 -1.31 18.90 -9.92
N ILE A 102 -0.25 19.68 -9.72
CA ILE A 102 0.84 19.31 -8.81
C ILE A 102 0.33 19.25 -7.35
N ALA A 103 -0.50 20.20 -6.92
CA ALA A 103 -1.10 20.20 -5.59
C ALA A 103 -2.00 18.98 -5.36
N PHE A 104 -2.83 18.61 -6.34
CA PHE A 104 -3.71 17.43 -6.26
C PHE A 104 -2.91 16.13 -6.18
N VAL A 105 -1.84 16.01 -6.96
CA VAL A 105 -0.93 14.86 -6.91
C VAL A 105 -0.22 14.80 -5.55
N GLY A 106 0.26 15.93 -5.02
CA GLY A 106 0.86 16.01 -3.68
C GLY A 106 -0.11 15.57 -2.57
N ILE A 107 -1.37 16.01 -2.64
CA ILE A 107 -2.43 15.59 -1.69
C ILE A 107 -2.72 14.09 -1.82
N MET A 108 -2.81 13.56 -3.05
CA MET A 108 -3.06 12.13 -3.28
C MET A 108 -1.90 11.27 -2.74
N ILE A 109 -0.65 11.67 -3.00
CA ILE A 109 0.55 11.02 -2.44
C ILE A 109 0.50 11.04 -0.91
N PHE A 110 0.18 12.20 -0.32
CA PHE A 110 0.06 12.36 1.13
C PHE A 110 -1.03 11.48 1.74
N LYS A 111 -2.22 11.45 1.12
CA LYS A 111 -3.33 10.60 1.57
C LYS A 111 -3.01 9.11 1.44
N PHE A 112 -2.22 8.74 0.44
CA PHE A 112 -1.80 7.37 0.19
C PHE A 112 -0.74 6.90 1.20
N ASP A 113 0.19 7.77 1.62
CA ASP A 113 1.17 7.44 2.66
C ASP A 113 0.57 7.39 4.06
N LEU A 114 -0.41 8.25 4.39
CA LEU A 114 -1.17 8.21 5.65
C LEU A 114 -1.90 6.88 5.88
N LYS A 115 -2.31 6.20 4.81
CA LYS A 115 -2.99 4.90 4.90
C LYS A 115 -2.01 3.72 5.03
N GLY A 116 -0.70 3.97 4.93
CA GLY A 116 0.36 2.96 4.81
C GLY A 116 1.02 2.48 6.09
N ASP A 117 1.07 3.27 7.17
CA ASP A 117 1.70 2.82 8.42
C ASP A 117 1.25 3.66 9.62
N ARG A 118 0.77 3.01 10.70
CA ARG A 118 0.30 3.71 11.91
C ARG A 118 1.45 4.30 12.74
N ASN A 119 2.69 3.86 12.52
CA ASN A 119 3.81 4.17 13.41
C ASN A 119 4.71 5.35 12.96
N MET A 120 4.54 5.86 11.73
CA MET A 120 5.42 6.88 11.15
C MET A 120 4.76 8.27 11.03
N LYS A 121 3.81 8.60 11.92
CA LYS A 121 2.99 9.81 11.81
C LYS A 121 3.77 11.12 11.96
N SER A 122 4.81 11.18 12.80
CA SER A 122 5.55 12.42 13.06
C SER A 122 6.46 12.84 11.90
N PHE A 123 7.08 11.87 11.20
CA PHE A 123 7.94 12.15 10.05
C PHE A 123 7.14 12.63 8.83
N PHE A 124 5.93 12.08 8.65
CA PHE A 124 5.08 12.41 7.51
C PHE A 124 4.34 13.76 7.64
N VAL A 125 3.97 14.15 8.87
CA VAL A 125 3.38 15.48 9.11
C VAL A 125 4.36 16.60 8.74
N GLY A 126 5.65 16.42 9.03
CA GLY A 126 6.69 17.39 8.64
C GLY A 126 6.82 17.56 7.12
N LYS A 127 6.81 16.47 6.34
CA LYS A 127 6.84 16.55 4.87
C LYS A 127 5.58 17.20 4.29
N ALA A 128 4.42 16.94 4.89
CA ALA A 128 3.14 17.53 4.46
C ALA A 128 3.10 19.04 4.66
N ILE A 129 3.49 19.49 5.86
CA ILE A 129 3.60 20.92 6.18
C ILE A 129 4.60 21.58 5.23
N GLY A 130 5.74 20.93 4.96
CA GLY A 130 6.71 21.41 3.97
C GLY A 130 6.13 21.57 2.57
N THR A 131 5.38 20.58 2.08
CA THR A 131 4.73 20.67 0.75
C THR A 131 3.71 21.80 0.70
N ILE A 132 2.86 21.95 1.72
CA ILE A 132 1.84 22.99 1.80
C ILE A 132 2.48 24.38 1.81
N ILE A 133 3.55 24.57 2.58
CA ILE A 133 4.29 25.84 2.65
C ILE A 133 4.89 26.20 1.28
N ILE A 134 5.51 25.24 0.59
CA ILE A 134 6.09 25.47 -0.73
C ILE A 134 5.03 25.88 -1.75
N PHE A 135 3.88 25.21 -1.79
CA PHE A 135 2.77 25.59 -2.68
C PHE A 135 2.17 26.95 -2.33
N ALA A 136 2.05 27.28 -1.05
CA ALA A 136 1.57 28.59 -0.61
C ALA A 136 2.53 29.71 -1.06
N ILE A 137 3.84 29.53 -0.89
CA ILE A 137 4.86 30.49 -1.33
C ILE A 137 4.83 30.66 -2.86
N LEU A 138 4.75 29.56 -3.61
CA LEU A 138 4.69 29.60 -5.07
C LEU A 138 3.42 30.31 -5.57
N GLY A 139 2.27 30.04 -4.92
CA GLY A 139 1.00 30.70 -5.23
C GLY A 139 1.06 32.21 -4.97
N ILE A 140 1.62 32.62 -3.83
CA ILE A 140 1.81 34.04 -3.48
C ILE A 140 2.75 34.72 -4.48
N TYR A 141 3.86 34.07 -4.85
CA TYR A 141 4.80 34.61 -5.84
C TYR A 141 4.14 34.84 -7.21
N LEU A 142 3.35 33.88 -7.69
CA LEU A 142 2.62 34.02 -8.95
C LEU A 142 1.57 35.13 -8.89
N LEU A 143 0.88 35.27 -7.75
CA LEU A 143 -0.12 36.31 -7.53
C LEU A 143 0.53 37.70 -7.52
N ILE A 144 1.66 37.86 -6.83
CA ILE A 144 2.45 39.11 -6.84
C ILE A 144 2.91 39.43 -8.26
N LYS A 145 3.49 38.46 -8.98
CA LYS A 145 3.96 38.66 -10.36
C LYS A 145 2.82 39.06 -11.31
N TYR A 146 1.62 38.53 -11.10
CA TYR A 146 0.44 38.91 -11.89
C TYR A 146 0.00 40.34 -11.59
N VAL A 147 -0.09 40.73 -10.31
CA VAL A 147 -0.48 42.09 -9.89
C VAL A 147 0.54 43.13 -10.36
N LEU A 148 1.84 42.81 -10.29
CA LEU A 148 2.93 43.71 -10.69
C LEU A 148 3.08 43.87 -12.21
N ASN A 149 2.51 42.94 -13.00
CA ASN A 149 2.53 42.97 -14.46
C ASN A 149 1.18 43.45 -15.05
N LEU A 150 0.22 43.78 -14.17
CA LEU A 150 -1.07 44.41 -14.49
C LEU A 150 -1.01 45.95 -14.30
N PHE A 151 0.03 46.45 -13.63
CA PHE A 151 0.45 47.85 -13.56
C PHE A 151 1.63 48.08 -14.51
#